data_AF-A0A1W1CTA7-F1
#
_entry.id   AF-A0A1W1CTA7-F1
#
_cell.length_a   1.000
_cell.length_b   1.000
_cell.length_c   1.000
_cell.angle_alpha   90.00
_cell.angle_beta   90.00
_cell.angle_gamma   90.00
#
_symmetry.space_group_name_H-M   'P 1'
#
loop_
_entity.id
_entity.type
_entity.pdbx_description
1 polymer ?
#
loop_
_entity_poly.entity_id
_entity_poly.type
_entity_poly.pdbx_seq_one_letter_code
_entity_poly.pdbx_strand_id
1 'polypeptide(L)'
;MKRSGFTLIELIFVIVIIGVLAAVAVPKFKNLKQNADAAAVVKTSIDTLDSIPSVYVNMKDLEEDNTTASDLQKIVKLTGKGWKYSGTAGSNDQKYTYTDPQGSSTTNDVSVITFNPADRNATLTIDCTKFVESTTQAKCKKKIGDGSTNTLDINVSF
;
A
#
# COMPACT_ATOMS: atom_id res chain seq x y z
N MET A 1 22.59 -18.24 -53.99
CA MET A 1 22.31 -18.23 -52.53
C MET A 1 20.82 -18.54 -52.33
N LYS A 2 20.46 -19.68 -51.73
CA LYS A 2 19.05 -19.98 -51.39
C LYS A 2 18.65 -19.11 -50.20
N ARG A 3 17.80 -18.10 -50.43
CA ARG A 3 17.11 -17.41 -49.34
C ARG A 3 16.07 -18.37 -48.78
N SER A 4 16.33 -18.94 -47.60
CA SER A 4 15.28 -19.60 -46.80
C SER A 4 14.37 -18.47 -46.28
N GLY A 5 13.24 -18.31 -46.95
CA GLY A 5 12.20 -17.38 -46.52
C GLY A 5 11.38 -18.02 -45.39
N PHE A 6 11.09 -17.23 -44.35
CA PHE A 6 10.18 -17.63 -43.29
C PHE A 6 8.79 -17.93 -43.87
N THR A 7 8.21 -19.08 -43.55
CA THR A 7 6.90 -19.44 -44.10
C THR A 7 5.79 -18.68 -43.35
N LEU A 8 4.73 -18.29 -44.06
CA LEU A 8 3.58 -17.66 -43.43
C LEU A 8 2.92 -18.58 -42.38
N ILE A 9 2.97 -19.89 -42.60
CA ILE A 9 2.41 -20.88 -41.67
C ILE A 9 3.19 -20.95 -40.36
N GLU A 10 4.53 -20.82 -40.39
CA GLU A 10 5.35 -20.72 -39.18
C GLU A 10 4.99 -19.47 -38.37
N LEU A 11 4.75 -18.33 -39.04
CA LEU A 11 4.34 -17.10 -38.35
C LEU A 11 3.00 -17.27 -37.65
N ILE A 12 2.04 -17.92 -38.31
CA ILE A 12 0.69 -18.15 -37.78
C ILE A 12 0.74 -19.08 -36.56
N PHE A 13 1.54 -20.15 -36.60
CA PHE A 13 1.68 -21.04 -35.44
C PHE A 13 2.30 -20.34 -34.23
N VAL A 14 3.28 -19.46 -34.45
CA VAL A 14 3.92 -18.69 -33.37
C VAL A 14 2.93 -17.76 -32.66
N ILE A 15 2.14 -16.99 -33.41
CA ILE A 15 1.15 -16.08 -32.80
C ILE A 15 0.04 -16.84 -32.07
N VAL A 16 -0.34 -18.02 -32.56
CA VAL A 16 -1.33 -18.88 -31.89
C VAL A 16 -0.78 -19.38 -30.55
N ILE A 17 0.45 -19.87 -30.52
CA ILE A 17 1.09 -20.34 -29.27
C ILE A 17 1.22 -19.20 -28.26
N ILE A 18 1.70 -18.02 -28.70
CA ILE A 18 1.81 -16.84 -27.83
C ILE A 18 0.43 -16.41 -27.32
N GLY A 19 -0.61 -16.47 -28.17
CA GLY A 19 -1.99 -16.17 -27.79
C GLY A 19 -2.52 -17.06 -26.67
N VAL A 20 -2.30 -18.38 -26.76
CA VAL A 20 -2.71 -19.35 -25.72
C VAL A 20 -1.95 -19.11 -24.41
N LEU A 21 -0.63 -18.92 -24.48
CA LEU A 21 0.19 -18.65 -23.30
C LEU A 21 -0.22 -17.34 -22.62
N ALA A 22 -0.51 -16.28 -23.39
CA ALA A 22 -0.94 -14.99 -22.86
C ALA A 22 -2.28 -15.08 -22.12
N ALA A 23 -3.24 -15.84 -22.66
CA ALA A 23 -4.56 -16.01 -22.06
C ALA A 23 -4.50 -16.57 -20.63
N VAL A 24 -3.58 -17.51 -20.37
CA VAL A 24 -3.40 -18.11 -19.04
C VAL A 24 -2.48 -17.28 -18.15
N ALA A 25 -1.46 -16.62 -18.71
CA ALA A 25 -0.47 -15.88 -17.96
C ALA A 25 -0.99 -14.54 -17.39
N VAL A 26 -1.78 -13.79 -18.17
CA VAL A 26 -2.29 -12.46 -17.78
C VAL A 26 -3.08 -12.47 -16.44
N PRO A 27 -4.09 -13.33 -16.23
CA PRO A 27 -4.84 -13.33 -14.97
C PRO A 27 -3.96 -13.73 -13.77
N LYS A 28 -3.04 -14.69 -13.96
CA LYS A 28 -2.09 -15.09 -12.91
C LYS A 28 -1.15 -13.95 -12.53
N PHE A 29 -0.62 -13.23 -13.51
CA PHE A 29 0.25 -12.09 -13.28
C PHE A 29 -0.49 -10.95 -12.57
N LYS A 30 -1.74 -10.67 -12.94
CA LYS A 30 -2.59 -9.67 -12.26
C LYS A 30 -2.75 -9.99 -10.78
N ASN A 31 -3.02 -11.25 -10.43
CA ASN A 31 -3.18 -11.67 -9.04
C ASN A 31 -1.85 -11.67 -8.27
N LEU A 32 -0.74 -12.06 -8.90
CA LEU A 32 0.57 -12.02 -8.27
C LEU A 32 0.98 -10.58 -7.93
N LYS A 33 0.80 -9.66 -8.88
CA LYS A 33 1.11 -8.23 -8.68
C LYS A 33 0.30 -7.63 -7.53
N GLN A 34 -1.01 -7.88 -7.49
CA GLN A 34 -1.87 -7.40 -6.40
C GLN A 34 -1.42 -7.91 -5.03
N ASN A 35 -1.07 -9.19 -4.94
CA ASN A 35 -0.57 -9.77 -3.69
C ASN A 35 0.76 -9.15 -3.25
N ALA A 36 1.64 -8.82 -4.20
CA ALA A 36 2.90 -8.13 -3.92
C ALA A 36 2.66 -6.70 -3.44
N ASP A 37 1.76 -5.95 -4.10
CA ASP A 37 1.40 -4.59 -3.74
C ASP A 37 0.79 -4.55 -2.32
N ALA A 38 -0.14 -5.46 -2.00
CA ALA A 38 -0.72 -5.60 -0.67
C ALA A 38 0.34 -5.89 0.41
N ALA A 39 1.26 -6.80 0.12
CA ALA A 39 2.33 -7.16 1.03
C ALA A 39 3.33 -6.02 1.26
N ALA A 40 3.57 -5.18 0.24
CA ALA A 40 4.40 -3.99 0.35
C ALA A 40 3.74 -2.93 1.22
N VAL A 41 2.45 -2.66 1.00
CA VAL A 41 1.67 -1.68 1.78
C VAL A 41 1.71 -1.99 3.26
N VAL A 42 1.42 -3.24 3.65
CA VAL A 42 1.46 -3.66 5.06
C VAL A 42 2.83 -3.42 5.69
N LYS A 43 3.92 -3.67 4.95
CA LYS A 43 5.27 -3.44 5.47
C LYS A 43 5.56 -1.94 5.58
N THR A 44 5.32 -1.20 4.51
CA THR A 44 5.57 0.24 4.46
C THR A 44 4.79 0.99 5.52
N SER A 45 3.53 0.59 5.79
CA SER A 45 2.73 1.26 6.81
C SER A 45 3.29 1.06 8.23
N ILE A 46 3.76 -0.15 8.55
CA ILE A 46 4.45 -0.45 9.81
C ILE A 46 5.76 0.33 9.91
N ASP A 47 6.63 0.24 8.89
CA ASP A 47 7.92 0.96 8.88
C ASP A 47 7.71 2.49 9.05
N THR A 48 6.65 3.03 8.43
CA THR A 48 6.32 4.45 8.51
C THR A 48 5.87 4.82 9.91
N LEU A 49 5.00 4.02 10.53
CA LEU A 49 4.55 4.26 11.90
C LEU A 49 5.75 4.33 12.87
N ASP A 50 6.69 3.39 12.76
CA ASP A 50 7.87 3.34 13.62
C ASP A 50 8.78 4.58 13.46
N SER A 51 8.76 5.20 12.28
CA SER A 51 9.57 6.40 12.02
C SER A 51 8.97 7.69 12.60
N ILE A 52 7.63 7.79 12.72
CA ILE A 52 6.93 9.03 13.11
C ILE A 52 7.43 9.61 14.45
N PRO A 53 7.55 8.84 15.55
CA PRO A 53 7.98 9.39 16.85
C PRO A 53 9.33 10.10 16.76
N SER A 54 10.31 9.42 16.14
CA SER A 54 11.67 9.94 16.03
C SER A 54 11.73 11.19 15.15
N VAL A 55 10.99 11.22 14.02
CA VAL A 55 10.97 12.38 13.13
C VAL A 55 10.26 13.56 13.80
N TYR A 56 9.15 13.31 14.50
CA TYR A 56 8.40 14.36 15.19
C TYR A 56 9.24 15.06 16.26
N VAL A 57 9.90 14.31 17.15
CA VAL A 57 10.70 14.93 18.23
C VAL A 57 11.87 15.72 17.66
N ASN A 58 12.56 15.19 16.64
CA ASN A 58 13.67 15.89 15.99
C ASN A 58 13.18 17.17 15.27
N MET A 59 12.06 17.11 14.56
CA MET A 59 11.52 18.30 13.90
C MET A 59 11.06 19.36 14.90
N LYS A 60 10.43 18.94 16.01
CA LYS A 60 9.97 19.86 17.06
C LYS A 60 11.12 20.58 17.75
N ASP A 61 12.25 19.92 17.93
CA ASP A 61 13.43 20.52 18.56
C ASP A 61 14.23 21.41 17.60
N LEU A 62 14.20 21.10 16.29
CA LEU A 62 14.98 21.82 15.27
C LEU A 62 14.23 23.00 14.64
N GLU A 63 12.90 22.96 14.57
CA GLU A 63 12.08 24.06 14.05
C GLU A 63 11.48 24.87 15.21
N GLU A 64 12.01 26.07 15.43
CA GLU A 64 11.53 27.06 16.41
C GLU A 64 10.03 27.42 16.23
N ASP A 65 9.47 27.12 15.04
CA ASP A 65 8.06 27.28 14.69
C ASP A 65 7.32 25.93 14.83
N ASN A 66 6.67 25.75 15.99
CA ASN A 66 5.94 24.53 16.39
C ASN A 66 4.76 24.13 15.46
N THR A 67 4.49 24.90 14.41
CA THR A 67 3.39 24.69 13.44
C THR A 67 3.73 23.70 12.32
N THR A 68 5.01 23.49 12.01
CA THR A 68 5.45 22.52 10.99
C THR A 68 5.51 21.09 11.52
N ALA A 69 5.89 20.91 12.79
CA ALA A 69 5.87 19.61 13.47
C ALA A 69 4.44 19.06 13.67
N SER A 70 3.40 19.91 13.56
CA SER A 70 2.01 19.46 13.63
C SER A 70 1.43 18.92 12.32
N ASP A 71 2.19 18.91 11.22
CA ASP A 71 1.70 18.41 9.93
C ASP A 71 2.31 17.06 9.55
N LEU A 72 1.48 16.00 9.60
CA LEU A 72 1.86 14.66 9.20
C LEU A 72 2.42 14.59 7.78
N GLN A 73 1.98 15.44 6.85
CA GLN A 73 2.51 15.46 5.48
C GLN A 73 3.97 15.92 5.38
N LYS A 74 4.44 16.69 6.36
CA LYS A 74 5.82 17.16 6.42
C LYS A 74 6.73 16.11 7.05
N ILE A 75 6.19 15.32 7.98
CA ILE A 75 6.88 14.21 8.67
C ILE A 75 6.94 12.97 7.78
N VAL A 76 5.83 12.63 7.13
CA VAL A 76 5.63 11.42 6.35
C VAL A 76 5.08 11.81 4.99
N LYS A 77 5.76 11.36 3.93
CA LYS A 77 5.23 11.43 2.57
C LYS A 77 5.22 10.06 1.92
N LEU A 78 4.07 9.41 1.97
CA LEU A 78 3.84 8.16 1.26
C LEU A 78 3.48 8.44 -0.19
N THR A 79 4.45 8.27 -1.10
CA THR A 79 4.22 8.34 -2.54
C THR A 79 4.03 6.94 -3.10
N GLY A 80 2.86 6.65 -3.65
CA GLY A 80 2.55 5.37 -4.28
C GLY A 80 1.11 5.29 -4.77
N LYS A 81 0.84 4.35 -5.68
CA LYS A 81 -0.52 4.13 -6.19
C LYS A 81 -1.44 3.70 -5.04
N GLY A 82 -2.53 4.45 -4.80
CA GLY A 82 -3.56 4.12 -3.81
C GLY A 82 -3.44 4.83 -2.45
N TRP A 83 -2.30 5.47 -2.16
CA TRP A 83 -2.14 6.31 -0.98
C TRP A 83 -2.82 7.67 -1.16
N LYS A 84 -3.54 8.10 -0.13
CA LYS A 84 -4.24 9.38 -0.04
C LYS A 84 -3.92 10.02 1.30
N TYR A 85 -3.76 11.33 1.30
CA TYR A 85 -3.75 12.11 2.54
C TYR A 85 -5.16 12.64 2.80
N SER A 86 -5.63 12.50 4.03
CA SER A 86 -6.86 13.10 4.52
C SER A 86 -6.58 13.79 5.85
N GLY A 87 -6.53 15.10 5.80
CA GLY A 87 -6.27 15.95 6.96
C GLY A 87 -6.23 17.41 6.53
N THR A 88 -6.58 18.30 7.45
CA THR A 88 -6.31 19.73 7.29
C THR A 88 -5.05 20.05 8.09
N ALA A 89 -4.22 20.96 7.59
CA ALA A 89 -3.03 21.41 8.32
C ALA A 89 -3.43 21.86 9.75
N GLY A 90 -2.64 21.46 10.75
CA GLY A 90 -2.88 21.80 12.17
C GLY A 90 -4.10 21.15 12.85
N SER A 91 -4.74 20.13 12.25
CA SER A 91 -5.80 19.36 12.91
C SER A 91 -5.26 18.16 13.68
N ASN A 92 -5.91 17.79 14.78
CA ASN A 92 -5.75 16.48 15.40
C ASN A 92 -6.28 15.39 14.44
N ASP A 93 -5.75 14.17 14.51
CA ASP A 93 -6.12 13.01 13.66
C ASP A 93 -5.83 13.16 12.15
N GLN A 94 -4.62 13.59 11.80
CA GLN A 94 -4.17 13.62 10.41
C GLN A 94 -3.93 12.21 9.89
N LYS A 95 -4.40 11.90 8.67
CA LYS A 95 -4.39 10.52 8.18
C LYS A 95 -3.66 10.36 6.85
N TYR A 96 -2.87 9.30 6.77
CA TYR A 96 -2.47 8.69 5.50
C TYR A 96 -3.21 7.38 5.33
N THR A 97 -3.98 7.28 4.25
CA THR A 97 -4.81 6.13 3.96
C THR A 97 -4.37 5.47 2.68
N TYR A 98 -4.17 4.17 2.72
CA TYR A 98 -4.07 3.34 1.52
C TYR A 98 -5.43 2.71 1.22
N THR A 99 -5.98 3.03 0.05
CA THR A 99 -7.19 2.38 -0.47
C THR A 99 -6.81 1.31 -1.50
N ASP A 100 -7.39 0.11 -1.42
CA ASP A 100 -7.21 -0.91 -2.46
C ASP A 100 -7.68 -0.37 -3.83
N PRO A 101 -6.80 -0.27 -4.84
CA PRO A 101 -7.15 0.28 -6.15
C PRO A 101 -8.12 -0.58 -6.97
N GLN A 102 -8.41 -1.82 -6.56
CA GLN A 102 -9.46 -2.65 -7.18
C GLN A 102 -10.86 -2.31 -6.64
N GLY A 103 -10.95 -1.62 -5.49
CA GLY A 103 -12.19 -1.34 -4.79
C GLY A 103 -12.82 0.00 -5.17
N SER A 104 -14.13 0.14 -4.93
CA SER A 104 -14.79 1.45 -5.01
C SER A 104 -14.25 2.37 -3.90
N SER A 105 -13.93 3.60 -4.27
CA SER A 105 -12.90 4.47 -3.66
C SER A 105 -13.10 4.95 -2.20
N THR A 106 -14.15 4.52 -1.48
CA THR A 106 -14.46 5.02 -0.12
C THR A 106 -14.68 3.95 0.95
N THR A 107 -14.82 2.67 0.59
CA THR A 107 -15.08 1.58 1.56
C THR A 107 -13.92 0.61 1.75
N ASN A 108 -12.83 0.79 1.00
CA ASN A 108 -11.71 -0.16 0.89
C ASN A 108 -10.39 0.42 1.41
N ASP A 109 -10.47 1.22 2.47
CA ASP A 109 -9.29 1.76 3.16
C ASP A 109 -8.67 0.64 3.98
N VAL A 110 -7.61 0.04 3.42
CA VAL A 110 -6.95 -1.13 3.98
C VAL A 110 -5.98 -0.74 5.08
N SER A 111 -5.26 0.37 4.93
CA SER A 111 -4.31 0.83 5.93
C SER A 111 -4.53 2.31 6.19
N VAL A 112 -4.62 2.68 7.46
CA VAL A 112 -4.80 4.05 7.92
C VAL A 112 -3.75 4.32 8.98
N ILE A 113 -2.85 5.25 8.69
CA ILE A 113 -1.93 5.82 9.68
C ILE A 113 -2.56 7.13 10.15
N THR A 114 -2.84 7.24 11.44
CA THR A 114 -3.34 8.48 12.06
C THR A 114 -2.26 9.07 12.94
N PHE A 115 -2.08 10.38 12.88
CA PHE A 115 -1.17 11.12 13.75
C PHE A 115 -1.92 12.24 14.45
N ASN A 116 -1.75 12.31 15.77
CA ASN A 116 -2.27 13.37 16.59
C ASN A 116 -1.10 14.08 17.29
N PRO A 117 -0.74 15.30 16.84
CA PRO A 117 0.36 16.05 17.42
C PRO A 117 0.04 16.62 18.82
N ALA A 118 -1.24 16.79 19.18
CA ALA A 118 -1.62 17.29 20.50
C ALA A 118 -1.46 16.21 21.57
N ASP A 119 -1.89 14.99 21.26
CA ASP A 119 -1.81 13.83 22.16
C ASP A 119 -0.48 13.07 22.04
N ARG A 120 0.41 13.52 21.14
CA ARG A 120 1.70 12.87 20.79
C ARG A 120 1.54 11.36 20.56
N ASN A 121 0.55 11.02 19.76
CA ASN A 121 0.26 9.64 19.41
C ASN A 121 0.27 9.45 17.90
N ALA A 122 0.69 8.27 17.49
CA ALA A 122 0.57 7.78 16.13
C ALA A 122 -0.07 6.39 16.20
N THR A 123 -1.11 6.17 15.40
CA THR A 123 -1.80 4.89 15.31
C THR A 123 -1.75 4.36 13.89
N LEU A 124 -1.63 3.05 13.77
CA LEU A 124 -1.74 2.33 12.52
C LEU A 124 -2.86 1.31 12.65
N THR A 125 -3.83 1.39 11.77
CA THR A 125 -4.86 0.37 11.58
C THR A 125 -4.67 -0.27 10.22
N ILE A 126 -4.60 -1.59 10.17
CA ILE A 126 -4.64 -2.38 8.94
C ILE A 126 -5.86 -3.29 9.01
N ASP A 127 -6.76 -3.22 8.04
CA ASP A 127 -7.92 -4.11 7.90
C ASP A 127 -7.78 -4.95 6.62
N CYS A 128 -7.42 -6.22 6.81
CA CYS A 128 -7.23 -7.16 5.73
C CYS A 128 -8.55 -7.55 5.04
N THR A 129 -9.72 -7.28 5.62
CA THR A 129 -11.02 -7.58 5.00
C THR A 129 -11.40 -6.58 3.91
N LYS A 130 -10.73 -5.42 3.88
CA LYS A 130 -10.96 -4.35 2.91
C LYS A 130 -10.29 -4.58 1.55
N PHE A 131 -9.47 -5.62 1.42
CA PHE A 131 -9.00 -6.04 0.11
C PHE A 131 -10.14 -6.69 -0.68
N VAL A 132 -10.25 -6.37 -1.97
CA VAL A 132 -11.31 -6.92 -2.82
C VAL A 132 -11.13 -8.43 -3.07
N GLU A 133 -9.89 -8.87 -3.26
CA GLU A 133 -9.55 -10.26 -3.60
C GLU A 133 -9.35 -11.13 -2.36
N SER A 134 -10.09 -12.23 -2.25
CA SER A 134 -10.06 -13.15 -1.10
C SER A 134 -8.67 -13.77 -0.83
N THR A 135 -7.90 -14.06 -1.88
CA THR A 135 -6.52 -14.56 -1.71
C THR A 135 -5.59 -13.53 -1.12
N THR A 136 -5.81 -12.26 -1.44
CA THR A 136 -5.04 -11.12 -0.91
C THR A 136 -5.40 -10.91 0.56
N GLN A 137 -6.69 -10.98 0.90
CA GLN A 137 -7.14 -10.95 2.29
C GLN A 137 -6.44 -12.04 3.11
N ALA A 138 -6.48 -13.30 2.68
CA ALA A 138 -5.85 -14.42 3.40
C ALA A 138 -4.34 -14.24 3.60
N LYS A 139 -3.63 -13.71 2.58
CA LYS A 139 -2.20 -13.41 2.70
C LYS A 139 -1.91 -12.24 3.63
N CYS A 140 -2.74 -11.20 3.61
CA CYS A 140 -2.63 -10.08 4.54
C CYS A 140 -2.76 -10.56 5.99
N LYS A 141 -3.79 -11.37 6.29
CA LYS A 141 -4.02 -11.91 7.66
C LYS A 141 -2.81 -12.70 8.16
N LYS A 142 -2.19 -13.51 7.30
CA LYS A 142 -0.96 -14.25 7.63
C LYS A 142 0.27 -13.36 7.82
N LYS A 143 0.23 -12.13 7.31
CA LYS A 143 1.35 -11.21 7.41
C LYS A 143 1.26 -10.30 8.64
N ILE A 144 0.05 -9.99 9.08
CA ILE A 144 -0.20 -9.23 10.30
C ILE A 144 -0.29 -10.12 11.56
N GLY A 145 -0.41 -11.43 11.41
CA GLY A 145 -0.57 -12.37 12.51
C GLY A 145 -0.54 -13.82 12.05
N ASP A 146 -1.34 -14.68 12.68
CA ASP A 146 -1.37 -16.13 12.43
C ASP A 146 -2.30 -16.56 11.28
N GLY A 147 -3.00 -15.60 10.65
CA GLY A 147 -4.00 -15.86 9.60
C GLY A 147 -5.45 -15.84 10.08
N SER A 148 -5.71 -15.71 11.39
CA SER A 148 -7.05 -15.54 11.97
C SER A 148 -7.42 -14.08 12.22
N THR A 149 -6.43 -13.22 12.45
CA THR A 149 -6.61 -11.79 12.70
C THR A 149 -7.03 -11.05 11.42
N ASN A 150 -8.16 -10.35 11.51
CA ASN A 150 -8.68 -9.54 10.40
C ASN A 150 -8.07 -8.14 10.37
N THR A 151 -7.79 -7.60 11.56
CA THR A 151 -7.25 -6.26 11.74
C THR A 151 -5.98 -6.29 12.58
N LEU A 152 -5.11 -5.32 12.34
CA LEU A 152 -3.95 -5.03 13.16
C LEU A 152 -4.01 -3.55 13.54
N ASP A 153 -4.04 -3.30 14.83
CA ASP A 153 -4.06 -1.96 15.41
C ASP A 153 -2.83 -1.78 16.28
N ILE A 154 -1.98 -0.81 15.93
CA ILE A 154 -0.78 -0.45 16.67
C ILE A 154 -0.92 1.00 17.11
N ASN A 155 -0.64 1.27 18.38
CA ASN A 155 -0.60 2.61 18.93
C ASN A 155 0.81 2.86 19.49
N VAL A 156 1.42 3.96 19.08
CA VAL A 156 2.70 4.44 19.57
C VAL A 156 2.48 5.83 20.16
N SER A 157 2.77 5.99 21.45
CA SER A 157 2.72 7.27 22.16
C SER A 157 4.14 7.68 22.56
N PHE A 158 4.47 8.97 22.49
CA PHE A 158 5.83 9.49 22.69
C PHE A 158 5.88 10.91 23.25
#